data_AF-A0A2B7YM70-F1
#
_entry.id   AF-A0A2B7YM70-F1
#
_cell.length_a   1.000
_cell.length_b   1.000
_cell.length_c   1.000
_cell.angle_alpha   90.00
_cell.angle_beta   90.00
_cell.angle_gamma   90.00
#
_symmetry.space_group_name_H-M   'P 1'
#
loop_
_entity.id
_entity.type
_entity.pdbx_description
1 polymer ?
#
loop_
_entity_poly.entity_id
_entity_poly.type
_entity_poly.pdbx_seq_one_letter_code
_entity_poly.pdbx_strand_id
1 'polypeptide(L)'
;MARKAVSEKIQADILCKCRRRCALCFGLNSDFSEKKGQIAHIDRDNTNNNEENLVYLCLDHHNLYDSKFKQTKNFTQLEVKTYKEKLENYIECQKNENTKYVDEDYKLFLDLKKFFIDSGILTKFKNFIFSKPYYLEEFEISEGLHGSDLINNYESKYPEVNFKDPYLKEQFNIFKENYYDAESLLSYKYQNYNNDASRMVYNIHYTYEEKSNHIEEFDNYRISILESLKKIMEFFDEY
;
A
#
# COMPACT_ATOMS: atom_id res chain seq x y z
N MET A 1 8.37 32.13 -37.73
CA MET A 1 7.21 32.27 -36.81
C MET A 1 7.74 32.51 -35.41
N ALA A 2 7.05 33.32 -34.60
CA ALA A 2 7.47 33.61 -33.23
C ALA A 2 7.44 32.34 -32.37
N ARG A 3 8.50 32.09 -31.61
CA ARG A 3 8.64 30.92 -30.75
C ARG A 3 7.54 30.96 -29.69
N LYS A 4 6.65 29.96 -29.64
CA LYS A 4 5.65 29.84 -28.58
C LYS A 4 6.33 29.20 -27.37
N ALA A 5 6.53 29.96 -26.30
CA ALA A 5 7.13 29.42 -25.09
C ALA A 5 6.28 28.25 -24.55
N VAL A 6 6.94 27.16 -24.16
CA VAL A 6 6.30 26.09 -23.37
C VAL A 6 5.95 26.71 -22.02
N SER A 7 4.73 26.49 -21.51
CA SER A 7 4.32 27.06 -20.22
C SER A 7 5.18 26.50 -19.09
N GLU A 8 5.40 27.28 -18.03
CA GLU A 8 6.21 26.86 -16.87
C GLU A 8 5.69 25.58 -16.24
N LYS A 9 4.36 25.39 -16.19
CA LYS A 9 3.72 24.16 -15.71
C LYS A 9 4.14 22.94 -16.52
N ILE A 10 4.00 23.01 -17.86
CA ILE A 10 4.39 21.89 -18.73
C ILE A 10 5.89 21.61 -18.62
N GLN A 11 6.73 22.65 -18.52
CA GLN A 11 8.16 22.46 -18.31
C GLN A 11 8.43 21.72 -16.99
N ALA A 12 7.81 22.14 -15.88
CA ALA A 12 7.94 21.48 -14.59
C ALA A 12 7.48 20.01 -14.65
N ASP A 13 6.32 19.75 -15.26
CA ASP A 13 5.75 18.40 -15.41
C ASP A 13 6.73 17.46 -16.13
N ILE A 14 7.31 17.90 -17.26
CA ILE A 14 8.31 17.13 -18.02
C ILE A 14 9.55 16.86 -17.17
N LEU A 15 10.10 17.89 -16.51
CA LEU A 15 11.31 17.76 -15.72
C LEU A 15 11.12 16.80 -14.53
N CYS A 16 9.94 16.81 -13.92
CA CYS A 16 9.57 15.88 -12.84
C CYS A 16 9.35 14.46 -13.38
N LYS A 17 8.62 14.29 -14.49
CA LYS A 17 8.37 12.98 -15.12
C LYS A 17 9.65 12.26 -15.50
N CYS A 18 10.65 12.98 -16.02
CA CYS A 18 11.94 12.40 -16.38
C CYS A 18 12.99 12.44 -15.24
N ARG A 19 12.66 13.04 -14.08
CA ARG A 19 13.60 13.32 -12.97
C ARG A 19 14.91 13.98 -13.43
N ARG A 20 14.80 14.91 -14.40
CA ARG A 20 15.94 15.58 -15.07
C ARG A 20 16.99 14.62 -15.65
N ARG A 21 16.57 13.43 -16.10
CA ARG A 21 17.42 12.47 -16.80
C ARG A 21 17.23 12.63 -18.31
N CYS A 22 18.34 12.56 -19.04
CA CYS A 22 18.28 12.63 -20.51
C CYS A 22 17.75 11.32 -21.08
N ALA A 23 16.69 11.39 -21.89
CA ALA A 23 16.11 10.21 -22.55
C ALA A 23 17.14 9.41 -23.36
N LEU A 24 18.00 10.10 -24.13
CA LEU A 24 19.04 9.44 -24.94
C LEU A 24 20.19 8.82 -24.10
N CYS A 25 20.70 9.50 -23.07
CA CYS A 25 21.72 8.91 -22.18
C CYS A 25 21.19 7.63 -21.51
N PHE A 26 19.94 7.68 -21.01
CA PHE A 26 19.28 6.53 -20.43
C PHE A 26 19.15 5.39 -21.43
N GLY A 27 18.63 5.69 -22.62
CA GLY A 27 18.34 4.69 -23.64
C GLY A 27 19.56 4.01 -24.27
N LEU A 28 20.65 4.77 -24.44
CA LEU A 28 21.87 4.30 -25.12
C LEU A 28 22.87 3.68 -24.15
N ASN A 29 23.00 4.25 -22.95
CA ASN A 29 24.09 3.95 -22.03
C ASN A 29 23.61 3.48 -20.66
N SER A 30 22.31 3.30 -20.45
CA SER A 30 21.72 3.00 -19.13
C SER A 30 22.17 3.99 -18.06
N ASP A 31 22.29 5.27 -18.44
CA ASP A 31 22.73 6.32 -17.53
C ASP A 31 21.54 6.93 -16.78
N PHE A 32 21.47 6.66 -15.48
CA PHE A 32 20.41 7.10 -14.58
C PHE A 32 20.73 8.42 -13.86
N SER A 33 21.85 9.07 -14.17
CA SER A 33 22.25 10.32 -13.51
C SER A 33 21.42 11.52 -13.98
N GLU A 34 21.20 12.47 -13.07
CA GLU A 34 20.66 13.79 -13.42
C GLU A 34 21.62 14.49 -14.41
N LYS A 35 21.04 15.15 -15.42
CA LYS A 35 21.79 15.88 -16.44
C LYS A 35 21.45 17.35 -16.43
N LYS A 36 22.45 18.18 -16.75
CA LYS A 36 22.22 19.57 -17.22
C LYS A 36 21.73 19.52 -18.67
N GLY A 37 20.58 20.10 -18.94
CA GLY A 37 19.88 19.88 -20.19
C GLY A 37 18.78 20.89 -20.49
N GLN A 38 18.08 20.65 -21.59
CA GLN A 38 16.98 21.48 -22.10
C GLN A 38 15.85 20.60 -22.64
N ILE A 39 14.66 21.17 -22.73
CA ILE A 39 13.49 20.53 -23.36
C ILE A 39 13.55 20.79 -24.86
N ALA A 40 13.52 19.70 -25.65
CA ALA A 40 13.44 19.73 -27.10
C ALA A 40 12.05 19.27 -27.59
N HIS A 41 11.65 19.77 -28.75
CA HIS A 41 10.48 19.29 -29.49
C HIS A 41 10.90 18.08 -30.35
N ILE A 42 10.24 16.93 -30.16
CA ILE A 42 10.54 15.70 -30.87
C ILE A 42 10.29 15.90 -32.37
N ASP A 43 9.16 16.48 -32.76
CA ASP A 43 8.88 16.78 -34.17
C ASP A 43 9.74 17.90 -34.78
N ARG A 44 10.56 18.58 -33.97
CA ARG A 44 11.33 19.79 -34.30
C ARG A 44 10.46 20.99 -34.73
N ASP A 45 9.16 20.96 -34.42
CA ASP A 45 8.24 22.07 -34.58
C ASP A 45 8.06 22.80 -33.24
N ASN A 46 8.66 23.99 -33.14
CA ASN A 46 8.62 24.81 -31.93
C ASN A 46 7.24 25.40 -31.59
N THR A 47 6.23 25.14 -32.42
CA THR A 47 4.83 25.53 -32.16
C THR A 47 4.02 24.43 -31.48
N ASN A 48 4.50 23.17 -31.54
CA ASN A 48 3.81 22.00 -30.99
C ASN A 48 4.22 21.73 -29.52
N ASN A 49 3.65 22.50 -28.59
CA ASN A 49 3.92 22.39 -27.16
C ASN A 49 3.13 21.27 -26.45
N ASN A 50 2.63 20.27 -27.18
CA ASN A 50 2.02 19.10 -26.57
C ASN A 50 3.06 18.34 -25.74
N GLU A 51 2.71 17.96 -24.52
CA GLU A 51 3.64 17.31 -23.58
C GLU A 51 4.24 16.01 -24.16
N GLU A 52 3.44 15.24 -24.92
CA GLU A 52 3.90 14.04 -25.60
C GLU A 52 5.02 14.31 -26.62
N ASN A 53 5.01 15.49 -27.25
CA ASN A 53 5.99 15.94 -28.24
C ASN A 53 7.24 16.57 -27.59
N LEU A 54 7.27 16.74 -26.27
CA LEU A 54 8.41 17.36 -25.59
C LEU A 54 9.27 16.29 -24.91
N VAL A 55 10.58 16.49 -24.91
CA VAL A 55 11.55 15.56 -24.30
C VAL A 55 12.69 16.33 -23.64
N TYR A 56 13.14 15.86 -22.48
CA TYR A 56 14.33 16.41 -21.82
C TYR A 56 15.59 15.71 -22.30
N LEU A 57 16.56 16.49 -22.77
CA LEU A 57 17.87 16.00 -23.25
C LEU A 57 19.00 16.76 -22.55
N CYS A 58 20.12 16.08 -22.26
CA CYS A 58 21.34 16.76 -21.85
C CYS A 58 21.83 17.68 -22.97
N LEU A 59 22.63 18.71 -22.64
CA LEU A 59 23.09 19.68 -23.63
C LEU A 59 23.78 19.03 -24.85
N ASP A 60 24.57 17.98 -24.64
CA ASP A 60 25.26 17.28 -25.72
C ASP A 60 24.28 16.61 -26.69
N HIS A 61 23.33 15.85 -26.15
CA HIS A 61 22.31 15.17 -26.96
C HIS A 61 21.29 16.15 -27.57
N HIS A 62 20.97 17.23 -26.87
CA HIS A 62 20.11 18.30 -27.39
C HIS A 62 20.76 18.93 -28.63
N ASN A 63 22.03 19.32 -28.54
CA ASN A 63 22.78 19.92 -29.64
C ASN A 63 22.91 18.95 -30.83
N LEU A 64 23.20 17.67 -30.56
CA LEU A 64 23.30 16.65 -31.60
C LEU A 64 21.95 16.40 -32.28
N TYR A 65 20.85 16.43 -31.52
CA TYR A 65 19.51 16.24 -32.06
C TYR A 65 19.04 17.40 -32.95
N ASP A 66 19.34 18.65 -32.56
CA ASP A 66 18.96 19.85 -33.31
C ASP A 66 19.87 20.13 -34.51
N SER A 67 21.08 19.56 -34.51
CA SER A 67 22.03 19.73 -35.61
C SER A 67 21.59 19.01 -36.89
N LYS A 68 22.15 19.41 -38.04
CA LYS A 68 22.07 18.69 -39.32
C LYS A 68 23.48 18.30 -39.76
N PHE A 69 23.91 17.09 -39.43
CA PHE A 69 25.21 16.59 -39.87
C PHE A 69 25.08 15.94 -41.25
N LYS A 70 26.05 16.19 -42.14
CA LYS A 70 26.10 15.62 -43.50
C LYS A 70 26.79 14.25 -43.56
N GLN A 71 27.60 13.93 -42.55
CA GLN A 71 28.50 12.77 -42.55
C GLN A 71 28.03 11.64 -41.63
N THR A 72 27.28 11.94 -40.58
CA THR A 72 26.75 10.96 -39.62
C THR A 72 25.23 10.96 -39.63
N LYS A 73 24.63 9.84 -39.25
CA LYS A 73 23.19 9.78 -39.02
C LYS A 73 22.88 10.47 -37.69
N ASN A 74 21.97 11.44 -37.73
CA ASN A 74 21.42 12.05 -36.53
C ASN A 74 20.36 11.15 -35.92
N PHE A 75 20.10 11.35 -34.63
CA PHE A 75 18.95 10.74 -34.00
C PHE A 75 17.67 11.16 -34.72
N THR A 76 16.83 10.17 -34.97
CA THR A 76 15.51 10.32 -35.58
C THR A 76 14.47 10.64 -34.51
N GLN A 77 13.35 11.22 -34.94
CA GLN A 77 12.21 11.49 -34.05
C GLN A 77 11.70 10.20 -33.38
N LEU A 78 11.70 9.09 -34.12
CA LEU A 78 11.28 7.78 -33.62
C LEU A 78 12.21 7.27 -32.52
N GLU A 79 13.53 7.38 -32.69
CA GLU A 79 14.50 6.98 -31.65
C GLU A 79 14.30 7.82 -30.38
N VAL A 80 14.20 9.14 -30.53
CA VAL A 80 14.01 10.04 -29.38
C VAL A 80 12.69 9.74 -28.65
N LYS A 81 11.59 9.55 -29.39
CA LYS A 81 10.30 9.17 -28.82
C LYS A 81 10.39 7.82 -28.08
N THR A 82 11.00 6.82 -28.71
CA THR A 82 11.17 5.48 -28.13
C THR A 82 11.94 5.54 -26.81
N TYR A 83 13.03 6.31 -26.76
CA TYR A 83 13.83 6.42 -25.54
C TYR A 83 13.18 7.28 -24.45
N LYS A 84 12.38 8.29 -24.83
CA LYS A 84 11.53 9.03 -23.89
C LYS A 84 10.54 8.08 -23.21
N GLU A 85 9.78 7.32 -23.99
CA GLU A 85 8.79 6.37 -23.48
C GLU A 85 9.44 5.33 -22.56
N LYS A 86 10.62 4.80 -22.93
CA LYS A 86 11.36 3.88 -22.07
C LYS A 86 11.76 4.51 -20.73
N LEU A 87 12.23 5.77 -20.73
CA LEU A 87 12.61 6.47 -19.50
C LEU A 87 11.39 6.75 -18.62
N GLU A 88 10.29 7.22 -19.20
CA GLU A 88 9.05 7.49 -18.48
C GLU A 88 8.48 6.20 -17.88
N ASN A 89 8.42 5.12 -18.66
CA ASN A 89 8.01 3.81 -18.17
C ASN A 89 8.92 3.30 -17.05
N TYR A 90 10.24 3.45 -17.18
CA TYR A 90 11.17 3.08 -16.12
C TYR A 90 10.92 3.88 -14.82
N ILE A 91 10.69 5.19 -14.92
CA ILE A 91 10.39 6.02 -13.75
C ILE A 91 9.03 5.67 -13.15
N GLU A 92 8.03 5.39 -13.97
CA GLU A 92 6.71 4.98 -13.52
C GLU A 92 6.75 3.61 -12.85
N CYS A 93 7.47 2.64 -13.44
CA CYS A 93 7.78 1.36 -12.79
C CYS A 93 8.53 1.56 -11.47
N GLN A 94 9.48 2.50 -11.39
CA GLN A 94 10.16 2.81 -10.13
C GLN A 94 9.27 3.52 -9.11
N LYS A 95 8.21 4.22 -9.53
CA LYS A 95 7.18 4.69 -8.59
C LYS A 95 6.37 3.51 -8.10
N ASN A 96 5.90 2.65 -9.00
CA ASN A 96 5.07 1.49 -8.68
C ASN A 96 5.83 0.42 -7.88
N GLU A 97 7.14 0.27 -8.08
CA GLU A 97 8.04 -0.54 -7.24
C GLU A 97 8.27 0.07 -5.85
N ASN A 98 8.08 1.39 -5.69
CA ASN A 98 8.18 2.09 -4.40
C ASN A 98 6.81 2.43 -3.76
N THR A 99 5.69 2.18 -4.44
CA THR A 99 4.33 2.30 -3.89
C THR A 99 3.48 1.15 -4.41
N LYS A 100 3.57 0.01 -3.73
CA LYS A 100 2.72 -1.19 -3.91
C LYS A 100 1.27 -0.93 -3.46
N TYR A 101 1.03 0.21 -2.82
CA TYR A 101 -0.21 0.66 -2.20
C TYR A 101 -0.38 2.18 -2.39
N VAL A 102 -1.59 2.68 -2.20
CA VAL A 102 -1.87 4.11 -2.11
C VAL A 102 -1.66 4.61 -0.67
N ASP A 103 -1.33 5.90 -0.48
CA ASP A 103 -0.99 6.47 0.84
C ASP A 103 -2.06 6.22 1.91
N GLU A 104 -3.34 6.19 1.52
CA GLU A 104 -4.43 5.92 2.46
C GLU A 104 -4.44 4.47 2.96
N ASP A 105 -4.05 3.52 2.11
CA ASP A 105 -3.95 2.10 2.47
C ASP A 105 -2.81 1.89 3.48
N TYR A 106 -1.69 2.58 3.29
CA TYR A 106 -0.60 2.53 4.26
C TYR A 106 -0.97 3.14 5.60
N LYS A 107 -1.68 4.27 5.57
CA LYS A 107 -2.17 4.91 6.79
C LYS A 107 -3.10 3.97 7.56
N LEU A 108 -4.03 3.30 6.87
CA LEU A 108 -4.90 2.31 7.48
C LEU A 108 -4.12 1.12 8.05
N PHE A 109 -3.11 0.63 7.32
CA PHE A 109 -2.21 -0.41 7.82
C PHE A 109 -1.48 0.01 9.10
N LEU A 110 -0.95 1.24 9.18
CA LEU A 110 -0.29 1.74 10.39
C LEU A 110 -1.23 1.78 11.59
N ASP A 111 -2.50 2.17 11.39
CA ASP A 111 -3.52 2.15 12.44
C ASP A 111 -3.79 0.71 12.92
N LEU A 112 -3.92 -0.25 11.99
CA LEU A 112 -4.09 -1.67 12.32
C LEU A 112 -2.89 -2.25 13.06
N LYS A 113 -1.67 -1.96 12.61
CA LYS A 113 -0.44 -2.40 13.25
C LYS A 113 -0.35 -1.88 14.68
N LYS A 114 -0.56 -0.58 14.86
CA LYS A 114 -0.55 0.06 16.18
C LYS A 114 -1.57 -0.59 17.12
N PHE A 115 -2.78 -0.85 16.62
CA PHE A 115 -3.86 -1.33 17.47
C PHE A 115 -3.80 -2.82 17.76
N PHE A 116 -3.47 -3.69 16.80
CA PHE A 116 -3.52 -5.14 17.01
C PHE A 116 -2.16 -5.76 17.32
N ILE A 117 -1.10 -5.23 16.73
CA ILE A 117 0.26 -5.78 16.87
C ILE A 117 0.97 -5.11 18.03
N ASP A 118 1.13 -3.78 17.97
CA ASP A 118 1.94 -3.04 18.94
C ASP A 118 1.30 -3.02 20.35
N SER A 119 -0.03 -3.09 20.44
CA SER A 119 -0.76 -3.26 21.72
C SER A 119 -0.56 -4.65 22.35
N GLY A 120 -0.14 -5.63 21.55
CA GLY A 120 -0.05 -7.03 21.95
C GLY A 120 -1.37 -7.82 21.91
N ILE A 121 -2.50 -7.23 21.50
CA ILE A 121 -3.80 -7.94 21.38
C ILE A 121 -3.66 -9.21 20.55
N LEU A 122 -3.03 -9.13 19.38
CA LEU A 122 -2.86 -10.28 18.50
C LEU A 122 -1.95 -11.36 19.10
N THR A 123 -0.92 -10.94 19.85
CA THR A 123 -0.05 -11.87 20.58
C THR A 123 -0.84 -12.64 21.64
N LYS A 124 -1.77 -11.97 22.34
CA LYS A 124 -2.67 -12.63 23.30
C LYS A 124 -3.61 -13.60 22.58
N PHE A 125 -4.23 -13.19 21.48
CA PHE A 125 -5.06 -14.07 20.63
C PHE A 125 -4.30 -15.30 20.15
N LYS A 126 -3.09 -15.11 19.63
CA LYS A 126 -2.23 -16.19 19.12
C LYS A 126 -1.90 -17.21 20.21
N ASN A 127 -1.64 -16.75 21.43
CA ASN A 127 -1.23 -17.59 22.55
C ASN A 127 -2.40 -18.07 23.40
N PHE A 128 -3.63 -17.64 23.10
CA PHE A 128 -4.80 -18.02 23.86
C PHE A 128 -5.13 -19.48 23.65
N ILE A 129 -5.34 -20.17 24.78
CA ILE A 129 -5.77 -21.55 24.80
C ILE A 129 -7.24 -21.52 25.20
N PHE A 130 -8.11 -21.72 24.22
CA PHE A 130 -9.54 -21.83 24.45
C PHE A 130 -9.82 -22.95 25.48
N SER A 131 -10.76 -22.70 26.39
CA SER A 131 -11.03 -23.36 27.67
C SER A 131 -10.27 -22.85 28.90
N LYS A 132 -9.17 -22.09 28.75
CA LYS A 132 -8.52 -21.46 29.91
C LYS A 132 -9.27 -20.18 30.33
N PRO A 133 -9.47 -19.96 31.64
CA PRO A 133 -9.99 -18.68 32.12
C PRO A 133 -9.08 -17.53 31.71
N TYR A 134 -9.67 -16.36 31.47
CA TYR A 134 -8.97 -15.14 31.07
C TYR A 134 -9.49 -13.93 31.86
N TYR A 135 -8.72 -12.86 31.93
CA TYR A 135 -9.16 -11.58 32.50
C TYR A 135 -9.80 -10.71 31.41
N LEU A 136 -10.86 -9.96 31.73
CA LEU A 136 -11.55 -9.11 30.74
C LEU A 136 -10.58 -8.16 30.01
N GLU A 137 -9.60 -7.63 30.73
CA GLU A 137 -8.53 -6.77 30.22
C GLU A 137 -7.51 -7.47 29.29
N GLU A 138 -7.49 -8.81 29.24
CA GLU A 138 -6.65 -9.55 28.29
C GLU A 138 -7.14 -9.35 26.85
N PHE A 139 -8.45 -9.29 26.63
CA PHE A 139 -9.05 -9.07 25.31
C PHE A 139 -9.80 -7.74 25.21
N GLU A 140 -9.58 -6.82 26.16
CA GLU A 140 -10.29 -5.52 26.23
C GLU A 140 -11.83 -5.66 26.29
N ILE A 141 -12.36 -6.64 27.02
CA ILE A 141 -13.80 -6.96 27.18
C ILE A 141 -14.44 -6.18 28.37
N SER A 142 -13.75 -5.21 28.99
CA SER A 142 -14.30 -4.37 30.07
C SER A 142 -14.10 -2.88 29.79
N GLU A 143 -15.14 -2.09 30.08
CA GLU A 143 -15.31 -0.63 29.92
C GLU A 143 -14.08 0.18 29.44
N GLY A 144 -14.15 0.66 28.20
CA GLY A 144 -13.11 1.45 27.53
C GLY A 144 -13.08 1.09 26.04
N LEU A 145 -12.64 2.01 25.16
CA LEU A 145 -12.61 1.86 23.69
C LEU A 145 -12.16 0.43 23.28
N HIS A 146 -13.12 -0.40 22.87
CA HIS A 146 -12.92 -1.82 22.55
C HIS A 146 -12.26 -2.00 21.16
N GLY A 147 -11.58 -3.14 20.93
CA GLY A 147 -11.19 -3.55 19.57
C GLY A 147 -12.37 -3.70 18.63
N SER A 148 -13.51 -4.18 19.15
CA SER A 148 -14.80 -4.16 18.47
C SER A 148 -15.42 -2.76 18.37
N ASP A 149 -15.14 -1.84 19.29
CA ASP A 149 -15.53 -0.43 19.14
C ASP A 149 -14.70 0.24 18.05
N LEU A 150 -13.44 -0.11 17.84
CA LEU A 150 -12.72 0.42 16.68
C LEU A 150 -13.42 -0.04 15.40
N ILE A 151 -13.66 -1.35 15.24
CA ILE A 151 -14.30 -1.87 14.02
C ILE A 151 -15.76 -1.34 13.86
N ASN A 152 -16.53 -1.14 14.95
CA ASN A 152 -17.91 -0.60 14.90
C ASN A 152 -18.00 0.95 14.87
N ASN A 153 -17.11 1.68 15.54
CA ASN A 153 -17.05 3.15 15.53
C ASN A 153 -16.39 3.66 14.22
N TYR A 154 -15.68 2.79 13.49
CA TYR A 154 -15.24 3.01 12.11
C TYR A 154 -16.40 3.08 11.10
N GLU A 155 -17.46 2.27 11.24
CA GLU A 155 -18.61 2.28 10.32
C GLU A 155 -19.45 3.57 10.40
N SER A 156 -19.53 4.20 11.57
CA SER A 156 -20.39 5.38 11.78
C SER A 156 -19.74 6.72 11.40
N LYS A 157 -18.41 6.81 11.40
CA LYS A 157 -17.67 8.07 11.23
C LYS A 157 -16.85 8.20 9.95
N TYR A 158 -16.50 7.10 9.28
CA TYR A 158 -15.57 7.15 8.15
C TYR A 158 -15.99 6.17 7.04
N PRO A 159 -16.57 6.63 5.92
CA PRO A 159 -16.71 5.82 4.71
C PRO A 159 -15.37 5.48 4.03
N GLU A 160 -14.23 5.91 4.60
CA GLU A 160 -12.86 5.72 4.12
C GLU A 160 -12.15 4.48 4.74
N VAL A 161 -12.84 3.66 5.53
CA VAL A 161 -12.27 2.49 6.25
C VAL A 161 -12.30 1.25 5.36
N ASN A 162 -11.74 1.39 4.18
CA ASN A 162 -11.54 0.28 3.30
C ASN A 162 -10.20 0.49 2.63
N PHE A 163 -9.41 -0.56 2.60
CA PHE A 163 -8.31 -0.59 1.66
C PHE A 163 -8.88 -0.35 0.25
N LYS A 164 -8.26 0.58 -0.47
CA LYS A 164 -8.55 0.88 -1.86
C LYS A 164 -8.04 -0.25 -2.74
N ASP A 165 -6.88 -0.82 -2.40
CA ASP A 165 -6.39 -2.03 -3.03
C ASP A 165 -7.36 -3.22 -2.80
N PRO A 166 -7.87 -3.87 -3.87
CA PRO A 166 -8.84 -4.96 -3.75
C PRO A 166 -8.34 -6.17 -2.96
N TYR A 167 -7.05 -6.48 -3.06
CA TYR A 167 -6.46 -7.62 -2.35
C TYR A 167 -6.35 -7.34 -0.87
N LEU A 168 -5.83 -6.16 -0.49
CA LEU A 168 -5.78 -5.72 0.90
C LEU A 168 -7.19 -5.66 1.51
N LYS A 169 -8.17 -5.19 0.74
CA LYS A 169 -9.57 -5.16 1.15
C LYS A 169 -10.13 -6.54 1.43
N GLU A 170 -9.87 -7.51 0.57
CA GLU A 170 -10.28 -8.89 0.78
C GLU A 170 -9.66 -9.47 2.05
N GLN A 171 -8.35 -9.31 2.23
CA GLN A 171 -7.67 -9.80 3.43
C GLN A 171 -8.17 -9.12 4.70
N PHE A 172 -8.44 -7.81 4.64
CA PHE A 172 -8.98 -7.08 5.79
C PHE A 172 -10.39 -7.53 6.16
N ASN A 173 -11.25 -7.84 5.19
CA ASN A 173 -12.58 -8.37 5.48
C ASN A 173 -12.49 -9.76 6.13
N ILE A 174 -11.60 -10.63 5.65
CA ILE A 174 -11.35 -11.95 6.28
C ILE A 174 -10.89 -11.75 7.74
N PHE A 175 -9.91 -10.88 7.96
CA PHE A 175 -9.42 -10.55 9.30
C PHE A 175 -10.57 -10.09 10.21
N LYS A 176 -11.35 -9.12 9.73
CA LYS A 176 -12.44 -8.47 10.46
C LYS A 176 -13.54 -9.45 10.87
N GLU A 177 -14.04 -10.24 9.91
CA GLU A 177 -15.13 -11.19 10.15
C GLU A 177 -14.72 -12.25 11.17
N ASN A 178 -13.52 -12.84 11.01
CA ASN A 178 -13.04 -13.87 11.92
C ASN A 178 -12.71 -13.30 13.31
N TYR A 179 -12.21 -12.07 13.40
CA TYR A 179 -11.97 -11.42 14.69
C TYR A 179 -13.28 -11.23 15.47
N TYR A 180 -14.33 -10.76 14.79
CA TYR A 180 -15.65 -10.63 15.41
C TYR A 180 -16.27 -11.96 15.83
N ASP A 181 -16.17 -12.98 14.98
CA ASP A 181 -16.69 -14.30 15.33
C ASP A 181 -15.94 -14.90 16.53
N ALA A 182 -14.62 -14.69 16.63
CA ALA A 182 -13.83 -15.13 17.76
C ALA A 182 -14.22 -14.40 19.07
N GLU A 183 -14.39 -13.08 19.05
CA GLU A 183 -14.86 -12.32 20.22
C GLU A 183 -16.28 -12.72 20.62
N SER A 184 -17.17 -12.89 19.64
CA SER A 184 -18.54 -13.37 19.84
C SER A 184 -18.52 -14.73 20.55
N LEU A 185 -17.71 -15.68 20.06
CA LEU A 185 -17.57 -17.00 20.67
C LEU A 185 -17.06 -16.91 22.11
N LEU A 186 -16.07 -16.06 22.40
CA LEU A 186 -15.61 -15.82 23.79
C LEU A 186 -16.74 -15.28 24.67
N SER A 187 -17.54 -14.34 24.16
CA SER A 187 -18.63 -13.71 24.92
C SER A 187 -19.75 -14.69 25.28
N TYR A 188 -20.09 -15.64 24.39
CA TYR A 188 -21.18 -16.60 24.62
C TYR A 188 -20.76 -17.80 25.46
N LYS A 189 -19.51 -18.25 25.33
CA LYS A 189 -19.06 -19.52 25.92
C LYS A 189 -18.38 -19.35 27.27
N TYR A 190 -17.98 -18.14 27.62
CA TYR A 190 -17.44 -17.82 28.95
C TYR A 190 -18.46 -17.05 29.76
N GLN A 191 -18.44 -17.29 31.07
CA GLN A 191 -19.30 -16.59 32.01
C GLN A 191 -18.45 -16.08 33.17
N ASN A 192 -18.89 -14.97 33.76
CA ASN A 192 -18.34 -14.50 35.01
C ASN A 192 -19.09 -15.22 36.15
N TYR A 193 -18.45 -16.24 36.71
CA TYR A 193 -18.93 -16.89 37.92
C TYR A 193 -18.07 -16.42 39.10
N ASN A 194 -18.72 -15.86 40.13
CA ASN A 194 -18.21 -15.64 41.50
C ASN A 194 -17.81 -14.22 41.95
N ASN A 195 -18.58 -13.17 41.64
CA ASN A 195 -18.36 -11.80 42.18
C ASN A 195 -16.95 -11.21 41.96
N ASP A 196 -16.08 -11.89 41.23
CA ASP A 196 -14.83 -11.38 40.69
C ASP A 196 -15.13 -10.85 39.30
N ALA A 197 -15.53 -9.58 39.26
CA ALA A 197 -15.98 -8.89 38.05
C ALA A 197 -14.91 -8.88 36.93
N SER A 198 -13.67 -9.27 37.20
CA SER A 198 -12.53 -9.16 36.28
C SER A 198 -12.26 -10.42 35.45
N ARG A 199 -12.82 -11.59 35.81
CA ARG A 199 -12.40 -12.88 35.24
C ARG A 199 -13.54 -13.64 34.55
N MET A 200 -13.24 -14.13 33.36
CA MET A 200 -14.13 -14.95 32.53
C MET A 200 -13.73 -16.42 32.62
N VAL A 201 -14.71 -17.27 32.92
CA VAL A 201 -14.51 -18.72 33.12
C VAL A 201 -15.31 -19.49 32.09
N TYR A 202 -14.66 -20.45 31.46
CA TYR A 202 -15.30 -21.32 30.48
C TYR A 202 -16.39 -22.15 31.14
N ASN A 203 -17.58 -22.21 30.53
CA ASN A 203 -18.72 -22.86 31.15
C ASN A 203 -18.44 -24.37 31.38
N ILE A 204 -18.48 -24.76 32.65
CA ILE A 204 -18.13 -26.11 33.09
C ILE A 204 -19.14 -27.18 32.67
N HIS A 205 -20.38 -26.77 32.35
CA HIS A 205 -21.48 -27.67 32.01
C HIS A 205 -21.46 -28.18 30.57
N TYR A 206 -20.59 -27.65 29.71
CA TYR A 206 -20.43 -28.21 28.36
C TYR A 206 -19.89 -29.64 28.41
N THR A 207 -20.50 -30.49 27.60
CA THR A 207 -20.05 -31.85 27.31
C THR A 207 -18.66 -31.84 26.65
N TYR A 208 -17.98 -32.99 26.63
CA TYR A 208 -16.68 -33.10 25.97
C TYR A 208 -16.77 -32.74 24.47
N GLU A 209 -17.83 -33.18 23.80
CA GLU A 209 -18.05 -32.92 22.37
C GLU A 209 -18.26 -31.43 22.09
N GLU A 210 -19.14 -30.75 22.84
CA GLU A 210 -19.32 -29.31 22.74
C GLU A 210 -18.01 -28.55 22.97
N LYS A 211 -17.22 -28.98 23.96
CA LYS A 211 -15.93 -28.35 24.25
C LYS A 211 -14.94 -28.51 23.08
N SER A 212 -14.89 -29.70 22.49
CA SER A 212 -14.04 -29.96 21.33
C SER A 212 -14.44 -29.08 20.15
N ASN A 213 -15.74 -28.96 19.86
CA ASN A 213 -16.26 -28.15 18.75
C ASN A 213 -15.94 -26.66 18.95
N HIS A 214 -16.13 -26.11 20.15
CA HIS A 214 -15.81 -24.70 20.40
C HIS A 214 -14.30 -24.41 20.29
N ILE A 215 -13.43 -25.34 20.71
CA ILE A 215 -11.98 -25.20 20.56
C ILE A 215 -11.62 -25.18 19.07
N GLU A 216 -12.16 -26.10 18.28
CA GLU A 216 -11.92 -26.16 16.83
C GLU A 216 -12.42 -24.90 16.12
N GLU A 217 -13.63 -24.44 16.47
CA GLU A 217 -14.23 -23.22 15.93
C GLU A 217 -13.37 -21.98 16.23
N PHE A 218 -12.93 -21.80 17.48
CA PHE A 218 -12.04 -20.71 17.86
C PHE A 218 -10.69 -20.78 17.14
N ASP A 219 -10.12 -21.98 17.04
CA ASP A 219 -8.83 -22.19 16.40
C ASP A 219 -8.89 -21.86 14.90
N ASN A 220 -9.99 -22.18 14.23
CA ASN A 220 -10.23 -21.79 12.83
C ASN A 220 -10.26 -20.26 12.67
N TYR A 221 -10.99 -19.55 13.53
CA TYR A 221 -10.99 -18.08 13.50
C TYR A 221 -9.60 -17.51 13.77
N ARG A 222 -8.90 -18.02 14.79
CA ARG A 222 -7.53 -17.59 15.13
C ARG A 222 -6.58 -17.76 13.95
N ILE A 223 -6.63 -18.89 13.25
CA ILE A 223 -5.80 -19.14 12.07
C ILE A 223 -6.11 -18.12 10.98
N SER A 224 -7.38 -17.93 10.63
CA SER A 224 -7.81 -16.97 9.60
C SER A 224 -7.38 -15.53 9.93
N ILE A 225 -7.52 -15.10 11.18
CA ILE A 225 -7.07 -13.78 11.66
C ILE A 225 -5.56 -13.62 11.43
N LEU A 226 -4.77 -14.59 11.88
CA LEU A 226 -3.32 -14.54 11.78
C LEU A 226 -2.83 -14.57 10.33
N GLU A 227 -3.42 -15.41 9.48
CA GLU A 227 -3.04 -15.54 8.08
C GLU A 227 -3.42 -14.33 7.24
N SER A 228 -4.62 -13.78 7.42
CA SER A 228 -5.06 -12.60 6.68
C SER A 228 -4.25 -11.36 7.05
N LEU A 229 -3.98 -11.14 8.35
CA LEU A 229 -3.12 -10.02 8.75
C LEU A 229 -1.67 -10.20 8.29
N LYS A 230 -1.16 -11.43 8.32
CA LYS A 230 0.16 -11.76 7.77
C LYS A 230 0.28 -11.33 6.31
N LYS A 231 -0.73 -11.66 5.48
CA LYS A 231 -0.77 -11.27 4.07
C LYS A 231 -0.82 -9.76 3.87
N ILE A 232 -1.52 -9.03 4.74
CA ILE A 232 -1.49 -7.56 4.74
C ILE A 232 -0.07 -7.06 5.05
N MET A 233 0.60 -7.61 6.07
CA MET A 233 1.99 -7.21 6.41
C MET A 233 2.99 -7.50 5.28
N GLU A 234 2.89 -8.67 4.64
CA GLU A 234 3.71 -9.04 3.47
C GLU A 234 3.45 -8.11 2.28
N PHE A 235 2.25 -7.55 2.18
CA PHE A 235 1.95 -6.57 1.15
C PHE A 235 2.73 -5.27 1.35
N PHE A 236 2.93 -4.84 2.60
CA PHE A 236 3.67 -3.62 2.95
C PHE A 236 5.17 -3.85 3.21
N ASP A 237 5.69 -5.06 2.99
CA ASP A 237 7.09 -5.46 3.20
C ASP A 237 7.60 -5.23 4.65
N GLU A 238 6.71 -5.25 5.66
CA GLU A 238 7.05 -5.04 7.07
C GLU A 238 7.24 -6.34 7.86
N TYR A 239 8.28 -7.11 7.50
CA TYR A 239 8.72 -8.30 8.24
C TYR A 239 9.95 -8.08 9.12
#